data_AF-A0A4D4KYA8-F1
#
_entry.id   AF-A0A4D4KYA8-F1
#
_cell.length_a   1.000
_cell.length_b   1.000
_cell.length_c   1.000
_cell.angle_alpha   90.00
_cell.angle_beta   90.00
_cell.angle_gamma   90.00
#
_symmetry.space_group_name_H-M   'P 1'
#
loop_
_entity.id
_entity.type
_entity.pdbx_description
1 polymer ?
#
loop_
_entity_poly.entity_id
_entity_poly.type
_entity_poly.pdbx_seq_one_letter_code
_entity_poly.pdbx_strand_id
1 'polypeptide(L)'
;MRGTDLYLKRDKLHRVFAADLPASTAKLLAATQRPASTAAFSEKAKVAAWRQIPSWFLVARQDKTINPRQERFEAKRAHAHTVEINSSHVAMIAHPQAVTDLIVKAATATGSARPSPAANPSDSRARADSRASAESRPADTAAAWVTAGAAALLLGGGAVLVGRRRRRRPR
;
A
#
# COMPACT_ATOMS: atom_id res chain seq x y z
N MET A 1 19.02 18.71 -3.75
CA MET A 1 17.93 18.13 -4.57
C MET A 1 16.86 19.21 -4.76
N ARG A 2 16.33 19.38 -5.98
CA ARG A 2 15.21 20.29 -6.27
C ARG A 2 13.97 19.42 -6.56
N GLY A 3 12.80 19.82 -6.07
CA GLY A 3 11.55 19.10 -6.25
C GLY A 3 10.37 19.95 -5.77
N THR A 4 9.15 19.58 -6.16
CA THR A 4 7.92 20.19 -5.62
C THR A 4 7.34 19.28 -4.55
N ASP A 5 7.04 19.88 -3.41
CA ASP A 5 6.45 19.20 -2.26
C ASP A 5 4.95 19.47 -2.19
N LEU A 6 4.18 18.42 -1.90
CA LEU A 6 2.74 18.47 -1.68
C LEU A 6 2.44 18.31 -0.19
N TYR A 7 1.57 19.19 0.30
CA TYR A 7 1.03 19.17 1.66
C TYR A 7 -0.50 19.18 1.60
N LEU A 8 -1.12 18.51 2.56
CA LEU A 8 -2.55 18.71 2.79
C LEU A 8 -2.75 20.06 3.48
N LYS A 9 -3.71 20.84 2.98
CA LYS A 9 -4.13 22.07 3.65
C LYS A 9 -4.53 21.75 5.08
N ARG A 10 -3.97 22.48 6.05
CA ARG A 10 -4.13 22.19 7.49
C ARG A 10 -5.60 22.17 7.92
N ASP A 11 -6.41 23.07 7.38
CA ASP A 11 -7.85 23.17 7.65
C ASP A 11 -8.67 22.04 7.01
N LYS A 12 -8.10 21.29 6.05
CA LYS A 12 -8.76 20.16 5.39
C LYS A 12 -8.31 18.80 5.91
N LEU A 13 -7.11 18.71 6.48
CA LEU A 13 -6.47 17.44 6.85
C LEU A 13 -7.38 16.55 7.70
N HIS A 14 -8.02 17.09 8.73
CA HIS A 14 -8.90 16.29 9.58
C HIS A 14 -10.00 15.61 8.76
N ARG A 15 -10.72 16.36 7.92
CA ARG A 15 -11.85 15.85 7.13
C ARG A 15 -11.45 14.87 6.03
N VAL A 16 -10.27 15.02 5.43
CA VAL A 16 -9.87 14.23 4.25
C VAL A 16 -8.94 13.06 4.56
N PHE A 17 -8.17 13.16 5.65
CA PHE A 17 -7.07 12.24 5.96
C PHE A 17 -7.27 11.49 7.28
N ALA A 18 -7.91 12.11 8.28
CA ALA A 18 -7.96 11.58 9.64
C ALA A 18 -9.35 11.70 10.28
N ALA A 19 -10.41 11.52 9.47
CA ALA A 19 -11.78 11.88 9.85
C ALA A 19 -12.34 11.07 11.03
N ASP A 20 -11.75 9.92 11.31
CA ASP A 20 -12.06 9.01 12.40
C ASP A 20 -11.23 9.24 13.67
N LEU A 21 -10.28 10.18 13.65
CA LEU A 21 -9.49 10.56 14.83
C LEU A 21 -10.06 11.80 15.54
N PRO A 22 -9.80 11.96 16.85
CA PRO A 22 -10.08 13.21 17.56
C PRO A 22 -9.41 14.42 16.90
N ALA A 23 -10.07 15.57 16.97
CA ALA A 23 -9.56 16.80 16.35
C ALA A 23 -8.18 17.23 16.86
N SER A 24 -7.86 16.96 18.12
CA SER A 24 -6.54 17.22 18.72
C SER A 24 -5.44 16.40 18.03
N THR A 25 -5.69 15.11 17.81
CA THR A 25 -4.77 14.22 17.09
C THR A 25 -4.63 14.65 15.63
N ALA A 26 -5.72 14.98 14.94
CA ALA A 26 -5.66 15.47 13.57
C ALA A 26 -4.88 16.81 13.46
N LYS A 27 -5.01 17.71 14.44
CA LYS A 27 -4.22 18.95 14.51
C LYS A 27 -2.73 18.67 14.67
N LEU A 28 -2.37 17.68 15.49
CA LEU A 28 -0.98 17.23 15.62
C LEU A 28 -0.47 16.69 14.28
N LEU A 29 -1.20 15.78 13.64
CA LEU A 29 -0.85 15.24 12.32
C LEU A 29 -0.68 16.35 11.27
N ALA A 30 -1.53 17.39 11.29
CA ALA A 30 -1.40 18.53 10.38
C ALA A 30 -0.17 19.41 10.65
N ALA A 31 0.29 19.47 11.90
CA ALA A 31 1.50 20.19 12.27
C ALA A 31 2.77 19.38 11.93
N THR A 32 2.70 18.05 12.02
CA THR A 32 3.86 17.15 11.84
C THR A 32 3.89 16.43 10.50
N GLN A 33 2.98 16.75 9.56
CA GLN A 33 2.93 16.10 8.25
C GLN A 33 4.27 16.26 7.51
N ARG A 34 4.71 15.16 6.87
CA ARG A 34 5.84 15.19 5.95
C ARG A 34 5.32 15.45 4.54
N PRO A 35 6.03 16.22 3.71
CA PRO A 35 5.63 16.42 2.32
C PRO A 35 5.65 15.13 1.52
N ALA A 36 4.70 15.00 0.59
CA ALA A 36 4.80 14.06 -0.50
C ALA A 36 5.51 14.72 -1.69
N SER A 37 6.48 14.03 -2.31
CA SER A 37 7.10 14.55 -3.53
C SER A 37 6.14 14.38 -4.72
N THR A 38 6.00 15.41 -5.56
CA THR A 38 5.23 15.28 -6.81
C THR A 38 5.78 14.20 -7.74
N ALA A 39 7.08 13.91 -7.66
CA ALA A 39 7.71 12.87 -8.47
C ALA A 39 7.13 11.47 -8.19
N ALA A 40 6.70 11.20 -6.95
CA ALA A 40 6.15 9.90 -6.57
C ALA A 40 4.88 9.52 -7.35
N PHE A 41 4.15 10.49 -7.89
CA PHE A 41 2.91 10.26 -8.66
C PHE A 41 3.14 10.00 -10.15
N SER A 42 4.33 10.32 -10.66
CA SER A 42 4.68 10.18 -12.09
C SER A 42 5.80 9.17 -12.33
N GLU A 43 6.45 8.70 -11.27
CA GLU A 43 7.53 7.72 -11.37
C GLU A 43 6.99 6.37 -11.84
N LYS A 44 7.64 5.81 -12.86
CA LYS A 44 7.29 4.49 -13.38
C LYS A 44 7.96 3.40 -12.54
N ALA A 45 7.16 2.48 -12.02
CA ALA A 45 7.66 1.29 -11.36
C ALA A 45 8.51 0.47 -12.35
N LYS A 46 9.77 0.21 -12.01
CA LYS A 46 10.68 -0.63 -12.82
C LYS A 46 10.27 -2.10 -12.80
N VAL A 47 9.80 -2.57 -11.64
CA VAL A 47 9.34 -3.94 -11.41
C VAL A 47 8.03 -3.90 -10.63
N ALA A 48 7.04 -4.63 -11.12
CA ALA A 48 5.75 -4.82 -10.45
C ALA A 48 5.84 -6.04 -9.51
N ALA A 49 6.47 -5.87 -8.33
CA ALA A 49 6.73 -6.96 -7.39
C ALA A 49 5.48 -7.77 -7.01
N TRP A 50 4.32 -7.10 -6.92
CA TRP A 50 3.01 -7.72 -6.66
C TRP A 50 2.60 -8.76 -7.71
N ARG A 51 3.29 -8.86 -8.86
CA ARG A 51 3.05 -9.92 -9.85
C ARG A 51 3.56 -11.29 -9.40
N GLN A 52 4.61 -11.32 -8.56
CA GLN A 52 5.30 -12.54 -8.15
C GLN A 52 5.22 -12.78 -6.64
N ILE A 53 5.03 -11.72 -5.86
CA ILE A 53 4.95 -11.80 -4.40
C ILE A 53 3.48 -11.77 -3.97
N PRO A 54 2.99 -12.75 -3.17
CA PRO A 54 1.68 -12.69 -2.56
C PRO A 54 1.46 -11.35 -1.86
N SER A 55 0.30 -10.74 -2.08
CA SER A 55 0.02 -9.37 -1.65
C SER A 55 -1.18 -9.34 -0.70
N TRP A 56 -1.17 -8.42 0.26
CA TRP A 56 -2.28 -8.12 1.16
C TRP A 56 -2.64 -6.65 1.05
N PHE A 57 -3.93 -6.33 1.15
CA PHE A 57 -4.41 -4.97 0.98
C PHE A 57 -5.52 -4.68 1.99
N LEU A 58 -5.48 -3.50 2.59
CA LEU A 58 -6.56 -2.98 3.42
C LEU A 58 -7.22 -1.82 2.70
N VAL A 59 -8.52 -1.93 2.41
CA VAL A 59 -9.31 -0.85 1.83
C VAL A 59 -9.99 -0.07 2.96
N ALA A 60 -9.76 1.24 3.00
CA ALA A 60 -10.40 2.16 3.92
C ALA A 60 -11.68 2.72 3.27
N ARG A 61 -12.86 2.25 3.70
CA ARG A 61 -14.14 2.54 3.02
C ARG A 61 -14.53 4.02 2.98
N GLN A 62 -13.93 4.85 3.84
CA GLN A 62 -14.24 6.27 3.98
C GLN A 62 -13.05 7.16 3.66
N ASP A 63 -12.00 6.61 3.02
CA ASP A 63 -10.85 7.38 2.56
C ASP A 63 -11.29 8.45 1.55
N LYS A 64 -10.80 9.67 1.76
CA LYS A 64 -11.03 10.84 0.89
C LYS A 64 -9.71 11.41 0.37
N THR A 65 -8.59 10.85 0.80
CA THR A 65 -7.25 11.14 0.29
C THR A 65 -6.97 10.23 -0.90
N ILE A 66 -7.24 8.93 -0.78
CA ILE A 66 -7.28 7.97 -1.90
C ILE A 66 -8.74 7.53 -2.06
N ASN A 67 -9.24 7.48 -3.29
CA ASN A 67 -10.62 7.05 -3.50
C ASN A 67 -10.72 5.54 -3.22
N PRO A 68 -11.70 5.04 -2.43
CA PRO A 68 -11.82 3.62 -2.14
C PRO A 68 -12.06 2.74 -3.38
N ARG A 69 -12.53 3.32 -4.50
CA ARG A 69 -12.58 2.60 -5.79
C ARG A 69 -11.18 2.40 -6.39
N GLN A 70 -10.29 3.37 -6.23
CA GLN A 70 -8.90 3.24 -6.64
C GLN A 70 -8.17 2.20 -5.80
N GLU A 71 -8.35 2.21 -4.48
CA GLU A 71 -7.80 1.18 -3.58
C GLU A 71 -8.22 -0.24 -4.00
N ARG A 72 -9.52 -0.44 -4.25
CA ARG A 72 -10.03 -1.74 -4.75
C ARG A 72 -9.45 -2.11 -6.11
N PHE A 73 -9.28 -1.15 -7.01
CA PHE A 73 -8.64 -1.38 -8.31
C PHE A 73 -7.19 -1.85 -8.13
N GLU A 74 -6.43 -1.20 -7.25
CA GLU A 74 -5.05 -1.56 -6.96
C GLU A 74 -4.95 -2.94 -6.30
N ALA A 75 -5.81 -3.22 -5.32
CA ALA A 75 -5.91 -4.53 -4.67
C ALA A 75 -6.25 -5.64 -5.68
N LYS A 76 -7.22 -5.41 -6.57
CA LYS A 76 -7.58 -6.37 -7.65
C LYS A 76 -6.43 -6.56 -8.63
N ARG A 77 -5.76 -5.49 -9.04
CA ARG A 77 -4.60 -5.54 -9.95
C ARG A 77 -3.41 -6.29 -9.33
N ALA A 78 -3.26 -6.22 -8.02
CA ALA A 78 -2.29 -6.99 -7.26
C ALA A 78 -2.76 -8.42 -6.96
N HIS A 79 -4.01 -8.78 -7.25
CA HIS A 79 -4.66 -10.00 -6.75
C HIS A 79 -4.35 -10.21 -5.26
N ALA A 80 -4.57 -9.17 -4.45
CA ALA A 80 -4.22 -9.18 -3.04
C ALA A 80 -5.30 -9.87 -2.20
N HIS A 81 -4.89 -10.51 -1.10
CA HIS A 81 -5.79 -10.82 -0.01
C HIS A 81 -6.30 -9.51 0.60
N THR A 82 -7.57 -9.21 0.39
CA THR A 82 -8.12 -7.89 0.70
C THR A 82 -9.06 -7.95 1.90
N VAL A 83 -8.91 -6.99 2.81
CA VAL A 83 -9.88 -6.70 3.87
C VAL A 83 -10.40 -5.27 3.67
N GLU A 84 -11.66 -5.02 3.97
CA GLU A 84 -12.21 -3.66 3.96
C GLU A 84 -12.71 -3.28 5.34
N ILE A 85 -12.38 -2.08 5.81
CA ILE A 85 -12.82 -1.56 7.11
C ILE A 85 -13.43 -0.17 6.99
N ASN A 86 -14.28 0.20 7.94
CA ASN A 86 -14.83 1.55 8.04
C ASN A 86 -13.79 2.47 8.69
N SER A 87 -12.88 2.99 7.88
CA SER A 87 -11.77 3.87 8.29
C SER A 87 -11.62 5.03 7.31
N SER A 88 -11.06 6.14 7.80
CA SER A 88 -10.43 7.18 6.99
C SER A 88 -9.04 6.73 6.50
N HIS A 89 -8.24 7.63 5.91
CA HIS A 89 -6.95 7.30 5.30
C HIS A 89 -5.93 6.71 6.29
N VAL A 90 -5.92 7.18 7.54
CA VAL A 90 -4.95 6.75 8.57
C VAL A 90 -5.43 5.54 9.38
N ALA A 91 -5.84 4.48 8.69
CA ALA A 91 -6.29 3.22 9.30
C ALA A 91 -5.31 2.62 10.31
N MET A 92 -4.01 2.80 10.10
CA MET A 92 -2.97 2.33 11.03
C MET A 92 -2.96 3.04 12.38
N ILE A 93 -3.53 4.24 12.47
CA ILE A 93 -3.65 5.02 13.71
C ILE A 93 -5.03 4.81 14.32
N ALA A 94 -6.08 4.89 13.51
CA ALA A 94 -7.47 4.79 13.98
C ALA A 94 -7.89 3.35 14.32
N HIS A 95 -7.37 2.36 13.59
CA HIS A 95 -7.72 0.94 13.71
C HIS A 95 -6.45 0.06 13.74
N PRO A 96 -5.54 0.27 14.71
CA PRO A 96 -4.24 -0.39 14.73
C PRO A 96 -4.37 -1.92 14.75
N GLN A 97 -5.34 -2.47 15.48
CA GLN A 97 -5.55 -3.91 15.55
C GLN A 97 -5.85 -4.53 14.18
N ALA A 98 -6.74 -3.92 13.39
CA ALA A 98 -7.09 -4.44 12.06
C ALA A 98 -5.88 -4.45 11.11
N VAL A 99 -5.02 -3.44 11.21
CA VAL A 99 -3.76 -3.38 10.45
C VAL A 99 -2.77 -4.43 10.94
N THR A 100 -2.60 -4.57 12.25
CA THR A 100 -1.71 -5.57 12.85
C THR A 100 -2.13 -6.99 12.47
N ASP A 101 -3.42 -7.31 12.57
CA ASP A 101 -3.95 -8.63 12.22
C ASP A 101 -3.66 -8.97 10.75
N LEU A 102 -3.83 -7.99 9.84
CA LEU A 102 -3.52 -8.18 8.42
C LEU A 102 -2.01 -8.43 8.20
N ILE A 103 -1.15 -7.69 8.89
CA ILE A 103 0.31 -7.85 8.82
C ILE A 103 0.72 -9.22 9.35
N VAL A 104 0.21 -9.66 10.50
CA VAL A 104 0.50 -10.97 11.09
C VAL A 104 0.03 -12.08 10.15
N LYS A 105 -1.16 -11.94 9.55
CA LYS A 105 -1.67 -12.88 8.54
C LYS A 105 -0.75 -12.94 7.31
N ALA A 106 -0.23 -11.81 6.85
CA ALA A 106 0.72 -11.77 5.74
C ALA A 106 2.06 -12.41 6.10
N ALA A 107 2.58 -12.15 7.29
CA ALA A 107 3.89 -12.63 7.73
C ALA A 107 3.92 -14.15 8.02
N THR A 108 2.79 -14.71 8.47
CA THR A 108 2.66 -16.14 8.79
C THR A 108 2.15 -16.98 7.63
N ALA A 109 1.83 -16.35 6.50
CA ALA A 109 1.39 -17.02 5.29
C ALA A 109 2.54 -17.81 4.62
N THR A 110 2.69 -19.08 4.97
CA THR A 110 3.60 -19.99 4.24
C THR A 110 2.99 -20.32 2.87
N GLY A 111 3.54 -19.75 1.79
CA GLY A 111 3.15 -20.12 0.42
C GLY A 111 1.70 -19.84 0.06
N SER A 112 1.06 -18.82 0.64
CA SER A 112 -0.32 -18.48 0.27
C SER A 112 -0.40 -18.13 -1.22
N ALA A 113 -1.11 -18.99 -1.96
CA ALA A 113 -1.37 -18.80 -3.36
C ALA A 113 -2.15 -17.50 -3.57
N ARG A 114 -1.69 -16.71 -4.53
CA ARG A 114 -2.33 -15.48 -4.95
C ARG A 114 -3.82 -15.75 -5.26
N PRO A 115 -4.77 -15.03 -4.64
CA PRO A 115 -6.19 -15.17 -4.96
C PRO A 115 -6.43 -15.11 -6.47
N SER A 116 -7.21 -16.05 -7.01
CA SER A 116 -7.62 -15.96 -8.42
C SER A 116 -8.43 -14.67 -8.62
N PRO A 117 -8.26 -13.95 -9.74
CA PRO A 117 -9.13 -12.83 -10.05
C PRO A 117 -10.60 -13.26 -10.01
N ALA A 118 -11.43 -12.48 -9.32
CA ALA A 118 -12.88 -12.57 -9.48
C ALA A 118 -13.20 -12.42 -10.98
N ALA A 119 -13.88 -13.41 -11.55
CA ALA A 119 -14.29 -13.39 -12.96
C ALA A 119 -15.06 -12.08 -13.24
N ASN A 120 -14.67 -11.35 -14.28
CA ASN A 120 -15.46 -10.21 -14.69
C ASN A 120 -16.82 -10.71 -15.20
N PRO A 121 -17.95 -10.08 -14.83
CA PRO A 121 -19.25 -10.42 -15.39
C PRO A 121 -19.35 -10.13 -16.91
N SER A 122 -18.35 -9.46 -17.52
CA SER A 122 -18.20 -9.34 -18.97
C SER A 122 -17.54 -10.57 -19.62
N ASP A 123 -16.78 -11.38 -18.87
CA ASP A 123 -16.08 -12.57 -19.39
C ASP A 123 -17.01 -13.78 -19.52
N SER A 124 -18.17 -13.77 -18.86
CA SER A 124 -19.18 -14.83 -18.95
C SER A 124 -19.84 -14.90 -20.33
N ARG A 125 -19.83 -13.80 -21.11
CA ARG A 125 -20.32 -13.79 -22.50
C ARG A 125 -19.35 -14.41 -23.49
N ALA A 126 -18.03 -14.38 -23.22
CA ALA A 126 -17.02 -14.98 -24.10
C ALA A 126 -16.80 -16.49 -23.86
N ARG A 127 -17.21 -17.02 -22.70
CA ARG A 127 -17.06 -18.45 -22.35
C ARG A 127 -18.18 -19.36 -22.89
N ALA A 128 -19.29 -18.79 -23.35
CA ALA A 128 -20.35 -19.56 -23.99
C ALA A 128 -19.94 -20.12 -25.36
N ASP A 129 -19.03 -19.43 -26.07
CA ASP A 129 -18.69 -19.76 -27.45
C ASP A 129 -17.48 -20.72 -27.60
N SER A 130 -16.76 -21.01 -26.51
CA SER A 130 -15.49 -21.76 -26.55
C SER A 130 -15.56 -23.15 -25.91
N ARG A 131 -16.76 -23.65 -25.55
CA ARG A 131 -16.93 -24.97 -24.93
C ARG A 131 -17.05 -26.14 -25.92
N ALA A 132 -16.84 -25.90 -27.22
CA ALA A 132 -16.74 -26.93 -28.24
C ALA A 132 -15.33 -26.95 -28.84
N SER A 133 -14.41 -27.67 -28.18
CA SER A 133 -13.20 -28.34 -28.72
C SER A 133 -12.22 -28.54 -27.58
N ALA A 134 -12.40 -29.64 -26.85
CA ALA A 134 -11.36 -30.19 -26.00
C ALA A 134 -10.61 -31.23 -26.83
N GLU A 135 -9.29 -31.09 -26.95
CA GLU A 135 -8.44 -32.24 -27.21
C GLU A 135 -7.08 -32.09 -26.50
N SER A 136 -6.67 -33.21 -25.91
CA SER A 136 -5.62 -33.43 -24.91
C SER A 136 -4.21 -33.52 -25.50
N ARG A 137 -3.18 -33.04 -24.78
CA ARG A 137 -1.80 -33.60 -24.81
C ARG A 137 -1.04 -33.37 -23.47
N PRO A 138 -0.06 -34.23 -23.13
CA PRO A 138 0.38 -34.49 -21.75
C PRO A 138 1.59 -33.66 -21.29
N ALA A 139 1.90 -33.87 -20.00
CA ALA A 139 2.90 -33.20 -19.17
C ALA A 139 4.35 -33.41 -19.61
N ASP A 140 5.20 -32.41 -19.31
CA ASP A 140 6.63 -32.60 -19.13
C ASP A 140 7.16 -31.74 -17.97
N THR A 141 8.09 -32.38 -17.26
CA THR A 141 8.84 -32.04 -16.06
C THR A 141 9.71 -30.78 -16.14
N ALA A 142 9.95 -30.09 -15.00
CA ALA A 142 11.29 -29.97 -14.39
C ALA A 142 11.40 -28.90 -13.27
N ALA A 143 11.94 -29.36 -12.13
CA ALA A 143 13.02 -28.78 -11.32
C ALA A 143 12.87 -27.40 -10.64
N ALA A 144 12.61 -27.47 -9.34
CA ALA A 144 13.31 -26.83 -8.21
C ALA A 144 14.45 -25.83 -8.50
N TRP A 145 14.37 -24.64 -7.85
CA TRP A 145 15.50 -24.00 -7.17
C TRP A 145 15.02 -23.23 -5.92
N VAL A 146 15.54 -23.64 -4.77
CA VAL A 146 15.53 -22.94 -3.48
C VAL A 146 16.88 -22.23 -3.35
N THR A 147 16.87 -20.93 -3.06
CA THR A 147 17.80 -20.18 -2.16
C THR A 147 17.38 -18.70 -2.21
N ALA A 148 16.72 -18.20 -1.17
CA ALA A 148 17.29 -17.54 0.01
C ALA A 148 17.24 -16.01 -0.12
N GLY A 149 16.17 -15.42 0.42
CA GLY A 149 16.06 -13.99 0.66
C GLY A 149 16.79 -13.62 1.95
N ALA A 150 17.73 -12.69 1.87
CA ALA A 150 18.29 -12.01 3.02
C ALA A 150 17.47 -10.73 3.28
N ALA A 151 16.86 -10.69 4.47
CA ALA A 151 16.22 -9.51 5.04
C ALA A 151 17.29 -8.48 5.46
N ALA A 152 17.05 -7.20 5.19
CA ALA A 152 17.76 -6.10 5.82
C ALA A 152 16.76 -5.23 6.58
N LEU A 153 16.61 -5.51 7.87
CA LEU A 153 16.09 -4.58 8.88
C LEU A 153 17.04 -3.38 8.99
N LEU A 154 16.53 -2.16 8.88
CA LEU A 154 17.20 -0.97 9.41
C LEU A 154 16.60 -0.66 10.78
N LEU A 155 17.35 -1.04 11.82
CA LEU A 155 17.15 -0.59 13.20
C LEU A 155 17.50 0.90 13.30
N GLY A 156 16.67 1.62 14.05
CA GLY A 156 16.87 3.04 14.36
C GLY A 156 18.02 3.27 15.34
N GLY A 157 18.52 4.50 15.32
CA GLY A 157 19.38 5.07 16.34
C GLY A 157 19.12 6.57 16.39
N GLY A 158 18.52 7.04 17.48
CA GLY A 158 18.30 8.46 17.72
C GLY A 158 19.60 9.19 18.02
N ALA A 159 19.68 10.45 17.58
CA ALA A 159 20.56 11.43 18.19
C ALA A 159 19.90 12.81 18.07
N VAL A 160 19.48 13.34 19.22
CA VAL A 160 19.18 14.76 19.41
C VAL A 160 20.52 15.50 19.42
N LEU A 161 20.69 16.51 18.58
CA LEU A 161 21.72 17.53 18.80
C LEU A 161 21.12 18.93 18.64
N VAL A 162 21.11 19.64 19.77
CA VAL A 162 20.71 21.04 19.93
C VAL A 162 21.71 21.94 19.18
N GLY A 163 21.21 22.76 18.25
CA GLY A 163 22.00 23.73 17.52
C GLY A 163 22.19 25.04 18.30
N ARG A 164 23.43 25.51 18.45
CA ARG A 164 23.75 26.87 18.91
C ARG A 164 24.54 27.62 17.83
N ARG A 165 23.87 28.48 17.05
CA ARG A 165 24.50 29.34 16.04
C ARG A 165 25.32 30.44 16.71
N ARG A 166 26.65 30.49 16.48
CA ARG A 166 27.44 31.73 16.65
C ARG A 166 27.54 32.44 15.30
N ARG A 167 27.09 33.70 15.23
CA ARG A 167 27.31 34.59 14.08
C ARG A 167 28.70 35.22 14.19
N ARG A 168 29.52 35.17 13.14
CA ARG A 168 30.66 36.07 12.96
C ARG A 168 30.29 37.12 11.90
N ARG A 169 30.52 38.39 12.20
CA ARG A 169 30.32 39.53 11.29
C ARG A 169 31.50 39.62 10.30
N PRO A 170 31.28 40.16 9.08
CA PRO A 170 32.34 40.33 8.09
C PRO A 170 33.27 41.51 8.44
N ARG A 171 34.51 41.45 7.93
CA ARG A 171 35.39 42.60 7.79
C ARG A 171 35.21 43.21 6.42
#